data_AF-A0A0N0SLU1-F1
#
_entry.id   AF-A0A0N0SLU1-F1
#
_cell.length_a   1.000
_cell.length_b   1.000
_cell.length_c   1.000
_cell.angle_alpha   90.00
_cell.angle_beta   90.00
_cell.angle_gamma   90.00
#
_symmetry.space_group_name_H-M   'P 1'
#
loop_
_entity.id
_entity.type
_entity.pdbx_description
1 polymer ?
#
loop_
_entity_poly.entity_id
_entity_poly.type
_entity_poly.pdbx_seq_one_letter_code
_entity_poly.pdbx_strand_id
1 'polypeptide(L)' 'MMLLMTSPALALTRDDGDDPAPPLSIGETLGLFVATPIVLFLVIAGLVMVGDKSRKQQPTD' A
#
# COMPACT_ATOMS: atom_id res chain seq x y z
N MET A 1 -49.99 -3.62 -2.59
CA MET A 1 -49.35 -4.90 -2.21
C MET A 1 -48.88 -5.59 -3.47
N MET A 2 -47.61 -5.40 -3.85
CA MET A 2 -46.84 -6.23 -4.78
C MET A 2 -45.37 -5.74 -4.80
N LEU A 3 -44.87 -5.32 -3.63
CA LEU A 3 -43.47 -4.94 -3.38
C LEU A 3 -42.75 -6.02 -2.53
N LEU A 4 -43.30 -7.23 -2.45
CA LEU A 4 -42.84 -8.29 -1.54
C LEU A 4 -42.64 -9.64 -2.24
N MET A 5 -42.68 -9.69 -3.58
CA MET A 5 -42.10 -10.82 -4.32
C MET A 5 -40.59 -10.66 -4.29
N THR A 6 -40.04 -10.97 -3.11
CA THR A 6 -38.69 -11.43 -2.86
C THR A 6 -38.02 -11.89 -4.15
N SER A 7 -37.09 -11.06 -4.64
CA SER A 7 -36.00 -11.58 -5.44
C SER A 7 -35.35 -12.70 -4.62
N PRO A 8 -35.06 -13.88 -5.19
CA PRO A 8 -34.35 -14.91 -4.48
C PRO A 8 -33.02 -14.33 -3.99
N ALA A 9 -32.82 -14.25 -2.67
CA ALA A 9 -31.51 -14.02 -2.09
C ALA A 9 -30.71 -15.30 -2.32
N LEU A 10 -30.08 -15.40 -3.48
CA LEU A 10 -29.19 -16.50 -3.88
C LEU A 10 -27.83 -16.38 -3.15
N ALA A 11 -27.85 -15.93 -1.89
CA ALA A 11 -26.72 -15.83 -0.98
C ALA A 11 -26.51 -17.16 -0.23
N LEU A 12 -26.47 -18.26 -0.98
CA LEU A 12 -26.02 -19.56 -0.49
C LEU A 12 -24.60 -19.91 -1.00
N THR A 13 -23.98 -19.03 -1.79
CA THR A 13 -22.52 -18.91 -1.76
C THR A 13 -22.17 -18.35 -0.40
N ARG A 14 -21.51 -19.16 0.43
CA ARG A 14 -20.83 -18.70 1.64
C ARG A 14 -20.01 -17.47 1.24
N ASP A 15 -20.46 -16.31 1.69
CA ASP A 15 -19.83 -15.03 1.40
C ASP A 15 -18.61 -14.96 2.32
N ASP A 16 -17.42 -15.04 1.74
CA ASP A 16 -16.16 -14.85 2.47
C ASP A 16 -16.07 -13.44 3.11
N GLY A 17 -17.09 -12.59 2.93
CA GLY A 17 -17.29 -11.37 3.70
C GLY A 17 -17.54 -11.55 5.21
N ASP A 18 -18.01 -12.72 5.67
CA ASP A 18 -18.18 -13.01 7.10
C ASP A 18 -16.86 -13.45 7.79
N ASP A 19 -15.88 -13.92 7.02
CA ASP A 19 -14.59 -14.38 7.53
C ASP A 19 -13.52 -13.33 7.22
N PRO A 20 -13.19 -12.43 8.19
CA PRO A 20 -12.18 -11.42 7.94
C PRO A 20 -10.83 -12.08 7.66
N ALA A 21 -10.07 -11.50 6.72
CA ALA A 21 -8.70 -11.91 6.48
C ALA A 21 -7.90 -11.89 7.80
N PRO A 22 -6.95 -12.82 8.01
CA PRO A 22 -6.14 -12.85 9.22
C PRO A 22 -5.46 -11.50 9.46
N PRO A 23 -5.44 -11.01 10.72
CA PRO A 23 -4.79 -9.76 11.04
C PRO A 23 -3.29 -9.86 10.78
N LEU A 24 -2.71 -8.77 10.27
CA LEU A 24 -1.26 -8.67 10.11
C LEU A 24 -0.57 -8.76 11.48
N SER A 25 0.55 -9.46 11.53
CA SER A 25 1.42 -9.40 12.70
C SER A 25 1.94 -7.98 12.91
N ILE A 26 2.38 -7.70 14.14
CA ILE A 26 3.02 -6.42 14.50
C ILE A 26 4.25 -6.19 13.61
N GLY A 27 5.03 -7.24 13.34
CA GLY A 27 6.20 -7.18 12.48
C GLY A 27 5.86 -6.79 11.05
N GLU A 28 4.82 -7.40 10.46
CA GLU A 28 4.36 -7.05 9.11
C GLU A 28 3.83 -5.63 9.05
N THR A 29 3.06 -5.21 10.05
CA THR A 29 2.52 -3.85 10.12
C THR A 29 3.65 -2.82 10.17
N LEU A 30 4.64 -3.01 11.04
CA LEU A 30 5.78 -2.10 11.13
C LEU A 30 6.67 -2.18 9.88
N GLY A 31 6.88 -3.36 9.31
CA GLY A 31 7.65 -3.55 8.09
C GLY A 31 7.04 -2.80 6.90
N LEU A 32 5.74 -2.99 6.66
CA LEU A 32 5.03 -2.41 5.52
C LEU A 32 4.77 -0.91 5.69
N PHE A 33 4.35 -0.47 6.87
CA PHE A 33 3.88 0.90 7.07
C PHE A 33 4.91 1.85 7.69
N VAL A 34 6.02 1.34 8.22
CA VAL A 34 7.08 2.17 8.82
C VAL A 34 8.41 1.98 8.12
N ALA A 35 8.91 0.75 8.03
CA ALA A 35 10.21 0.48 7.43
C ALA A 35 10.21 0.79 5.93
N THR A 36 9.16 0.36 5.20
CA THR A 36 9.07 0.57 3.74
C THR A 36 9.08 2.06 3.36
N PRO A 37 8.27 2.95 3.97
CA PRO A 37 8.37 4.39 3.72
C PRO A 37 9.75 4.99 4.02
N ILE A 38 10.40 4.57 5.12
CA ILE A 38 11.75 5.05 5.48
C ILE A 38 12.77 4.64 4.43
N VAL A 39 12.76 3.37 4.01
CA VAL A 39 13.67 2.87 2.98
C VAL A 39 13.46 3.62 1.67
N LEU A 40 12.21 3.82 1.26
CA LEU A 40 11.89 4.57 0.05
C LEU A 40 12.43 6.01 0.12
N PHE A 41 12.25 6.68 1.26
CA PHE A 41 12.78 8.02 1.47
C PHE A 41 14.32 8.06 1.35
N LEU A 42 15.01 7.13 2.02
CA LEU A 42 16.47 7.06 1.99
C LEU A 42 17.01 6.79 0.58
N VAL A 43 16.35 5.91 -0.17
CA VAL A 43 16.69 5.65 -1.58
C VAL A 43 16.57 6.94 -2.39
N ILE A 44 15.44 7.66 -2.29
CA ILE A 44 15.22 8.91 -3.03
C ILE A 44 16.26 9.97 -2.62
N ALA A 45 16.46 10.17 -1.32
CA ALA A 45 17.43 11.13 -0.81
C ALA A 45 18.86 10.82 -1.30
N GLY A 46 19.27 9.55 -1.27
CA GLY A 46 20.55 9.09 -1.80
C GLY A 46 20.69 9.35 -3.29
N LEU A 47 19.66 9.01 -4.08
CA LEU A 47 19.64 9.28 -5.52
C LEU A 47 19.73 10.78 -5.84
N VAL A 48 19.00 11.62 -5.09
CA VAL A 48 19.07 13.08 -5.23
C VAL A 48 20.48 13.60 -4.92
N MET A 49 21.11 13.11 -3.85
CA MET A 49 22.47 13.52 -3.47
C MET A 49 23.50 13.13 -4.54
N VAL A 50 23.41 11.92 -5.09
CA VAL A 50 24.26 11.47 -6.21
C VAL A 50 24.03 12.34 -7.45
N GLY A 51 22.77 12.62 -7.79
CA GLY A 51 22.41 13.49 -8.92
C GLY A 51 22.86 14.94 -8.77
N ASP A 52 22.79 15.53 -7.57
CA ASP A 52 23.25 16.90 -7.30
C ASP A 52 24.77 17.03 -7.46
N LYS A 53 25.52 16.05 -6.94
CA LYS A 53 26.98 16.02 -7.06
C LYS A 53 27.45 15.99 -8.52
N SER A 54 26.68 15.41 -9.43
CA SER A 54 27.00 15.39 -10.87
C SER A 54 26.79 16.76 -11.54
N ARG A 55 25.92 17.62 -11.02
CA ARG A 55 25.66 18.97 -11.59
C ARG A 55 26.66 20.02 -11.13
N LYS A 56 27.12 19.94 -9.89
CA LYS A 56 28.11 20.88 -9.32
C LYS A 56 29.52 20.77 -9.92
N GLN A 57 29.79 19.74 -10.71
CA GLN A 57 31.11 19.52 -11.32
C GLN A 57 31.27 20.11 -12.72
N GLN A 58 30.26 20.79 -13.27
CA GLN A 58 30.46 21.55 -14.52
C GLN A 58 31.13 22.88 -14.16
N PRO A 59 32.40 23.10 -14.53
CA PRO A 59 33.01 24.42 -14.42
C PRO A 59 32.26 25.33 -15.41
N THR A 60 31.67 26.41 -14.92
CA THR A 60 31.22 27.50 -15.79
C THR A 60 32.48 28.28 -16.18
N ASP A 61 32.97 28.03 -17.39
CA ASP A 61 33.86 28.97 -18.09
C ASP A 61 33.11 30.27 -18.44
#